data_AF-A0A1J8Q3Z9-F1
#
_entry.id   AF-A0A1J8Q3Z9-F1
#
_cell.length_a   1.000
_cell.length_b   1.000
_cell.length_c   1.000
_cell.angle_alpha   90.00
_cell.angle_beta   90.00
_cell.angle_gamma   90.00
#
_symmetry.space_group_name_H-M   'P 1'
#
loop_
_entity.id
_entity.type
_entity.pdbx_description
1 polymer ?
#
loop_
_entity_poly.entity_id
_entity_poly.type
_entity_poly.pdbx_seq_one_letter_code
_entity_poly.pdbx_strand_id
1 'polypeptide(L)'
;MPRVAARTTRVIRLLAPVDKLVESSIWILYPSRTYTIIIYKTITQEEQYVQDLDTVEALFILPLLKANPPVMPAAKLDEFIREVFGNILDLRGCNRRLVEAMYVRQREQAPIIERTGDIFIDAAVTFRLAYPTYVGHLPLAEKRLKNEIESNANLRLFLEV
;
A
#
# COMPACT_ATOMS: atom_id res chain seq x y z
N MET A 1 -24.30 -14.79 -8.30
CA MET A 1 -23.98 -14.00 -7.09
C MET A 1 -22.62 -13.33 -7.25
N PRO A 2 -22.53 -12.03 -7.63
CA PRO A 2 -21.29 -11.43 -8.14
C PRO A 2 -20.70 -10.30 -7.26
N ARG A 3 -21.04 -10.21 -5.97
CA ARG A 3 -20.69 -9.04 -5.12
C ARG A 3 -19.43 -9.18 -4.26
N VAL A 4 -18.87 -10.38 -4.08
CA VAL A 4 -17.70 -10.59 -3.21
C VAL A 4 -16.37 -10.56 -4.00
N ALA A 5 -16.38 -11.02 -5.27
CA ALA A 5 -15.20 -11.00 -6.14
C ALA A 5 -14.71 -9.58 -6.51
N ALA A 6 -15.57 -8.56 -6.38
CA ALA A 6 -15.25 -7.18 -6.72
C ALA A 6 -14.42 -6.45 -5.65
N ARG A 7 -14.40 -6.91 -4.38
CA ARG A 7 -13.62 -6.29 -3.31
C ARG A 7 -12.19 -6.83 -3.23
N THR A 8 -11.98 -8.12 -3.46
CA THR A 8 -10.64 -8.75 -3.45
C THR A 8 -9.79 -8.30 -4.64
N THR A 9 -10.43 -8.05 -5.79
CA THR A 9 -9.74 -7.56 -7.00
C THR A 9 -9.22 -6.11 -6.84
N ARG A 10 -9.79 -5.31 -5.91
CA ARG A 10 -9.40 -3.91 -5.73
C ARG A 10 -8.10 -3.74 -4.96
N VAL A 11 -7.81 -4.64 -4.02
CA VAL A 11 -6.54 -4.66 -3.25
C VAL A 11 -5.37 -5.07 -4.13
N ILE A 12 -5.57 -6.02 -5.05
CA ILE A 12 -4.55 -6.47 -6.01
C ILE A 12 -4.27 -5.41 -7.09
N ARG A 13 -5.28 -4.61 -7.48
CA ARG A 13 -5.12 -3.52 -8.47
C ARG A 13 -4.51 -2.24 -7.89
N LEU A 14 -4.45 -2.09 -6.57
CA LEU A 14 -3.81 -0.97 -5.87
C LEU A 14 -2.27 -1.10 -5.84
N LEU A 15 -1.71 -2.20 -6.34
CA LEU A 15 -0.28 -2.53 -6.27
C LEU A 15 0.52 -2.21 -7.54
N ALA A 16 -0.04 -1.41 -8.46
CA ALA A 16 0.65 -0.94 -9.65
C ALA A 16 1.17 0.52 -9.60
N PRO A 17 1.98 0.97 -8.60
CA PRO A 17 2.71 2.24 -8.74
C PRO A 17 4.02 2.11 -9.56
N VAL A 18 4.70 0.96 -9.53
CA VAL A 18 6.11 0.89 -9.95
C VAL A 18 6.30 0.91 -11.48
N ASP A 19 5.41 0.29 -12.26
CA ASP A 19 5.53 0.27 -13.73
C ASP A 19 5.36 1.66 -14.36
N LYS A 20 4.68 2.61 -13.69
CA LYS A 20 4.50 3.98 -14.17
C LYS A 20 5.70 4.89 -13.89
N LEU A 21 6.59 4.51 -12.97
CA LEU A 21 7.78 5.28 -12.65
C LEU A 21 8.83 5.18 -13.75
N VAL A 22 8.95 4.02 -14.42
CA VAL A 22 9.91 3.81 -15.51
C VAL A 22 9.53 4.63 -16.75
N GLU A 23 8.25 4.68 -17.10
CA GLU A 23 7.74 5.43 -18.25
C GLU A 23 7.78 6.96 -18.03
N SER A 24 7.79 7.40 -16.77
CA SER A 24 7.94 8.80 -16.37
C SER A 24 9.39 9.32 -16.52
N SER A 25 10.37 8.45 -16.76
CA SER A 25 11.79 8.80 -16.89
C SER A 25 12.09 9.74 -18.07
N ILE A 26 11.27 9.72 -19.11
CA ILE A 26 11.42 10.56 -20.31
C ILE A 26 11.01 12.03 -20.01
N TRP A 27 10.12 12.25 -19.05
CA TRP A 27 9.61 13.59 -18.70
C TRP A 27 10.50 14.36 -17.71
N ILE A 28 11.53 13.72 -17.16
CA ILE A 28 12.45 14.32 -16.18
C ILE A 28 13.40 15.36 -16.84
N LEU A 29 13.51 15.37 -18.18
CA LEU A 29 14.44 16.23 -18.92
C LEU A 29 13.89 17.61 -19.33
N TYR A 30 12.58 17.87 -19.20
CA TYR A 30 11.98 19.15 -19.64
C TYR A 30 11.01 19.72 -18.59
N PRO A 31 11.47 20.64 -17.71
CA PRO A 31 10.60 21.32 -16.76
C PRO A 31 9.64 22.24 -17.52
N SER A 32 8.45 21.71 -17.78
CA SER A 32 7.30 22.41 -18.34
C SER A 32 6.21 22.48 -17.27
N ARG A 33 5.21 23.37 -17.41
CA ARG A 33 4.02 23.37 -16.52
C ARG A 33 3.41 21.97 -16.36
N THR A 34 3.52 21.11 -17.37
CA THR A 34 3.08 19.72 -17.36
C THR A 34 3.84 18.85 -16.35
N TYR A 35 5.15 19.05 -16.17
CA TYR A 35 5.96 18.31 -15.20
C TYR A 35 5.46 18.55 -13.77
N THR A 36 5.24 19.82 -13.43
CA THR A 36 4.67 20.19 -12.14
C THR A 36 3.31 19.52 -11.92
N ILE A 37 2.40 19.53 -12.89
CA ILE A 37 1.09 18.84 -12.79
C ILE A 37 1.26 17.34 -12.49
N ILE A 38 2.23 16.68 -13.13
CA ILE A 38 2.52 15.26 -12.88
C ILE A 38 2.97 15.08 -11.43
N ILE A 39 3.89 15.89 -10.92
CA ILE A 39 4.36 15.79 -9.53
C ILE A 39 3.22 16.00 -8.53
N TYR A 40 2.41 17.04 -8.70
CA TYR A 40 1.24 17.26 -7.82
C TYR A 40 0.29 16.07 -7.84
N LYS A 41 0.02 15.51 -9.01
CA LYS A 41 -0.81 14.30 -9.16
C LYS A 41 -0.17 13.09 -8.48
N THR A 42 1.14 12.89 -8.63
CA THR A 42 1.87 11.81 -7.97
C THR A 42 1.78 11.94 -6.45
N ILE A 43 1.96 13.14 -5.89
CA ILE A 43 1.82 13.38 -4.44
C ILE A 43 0.44 12.96 -3.95
N THR A 44 -0.63 13.41 -4.61
CA THR A 44 -2.00 13.06 -4.21
C THR A 44 -2.29 11.56 -4.37
N GLN A 45 -1.74 10.91 -5.39
CA GLN A 45 -1.92 9.47 -5.59
C GLN A 45 -1.20 8.65 -4.53
N GLU A 46 0.04 9.03 -4.19
CA GLU A 46 0.81 8.35 -3.15
C GLU A 46 0.23 8.61 -1.76
N GLU A 47 -0.30 9.80 -1.49
CA GLU A 47 -1.04 10.09 -0.25
C GLU A 47 -2.27 9.19 -0.12
N GLN A 48 -3.07 9.07 -1.18
CA GLN A 48 -4.23 8.17 -1.20
C GLN A 48 -3.80 6.72 -0.98
N TYR A 49 -2.70 6.28 -1.58
CA TYR A 49 -2.17 4.94 -1.38
C TYR A 49 -1.78 4.68 0.09
N VAL A 50 -1.10 5.63 0.75
CA VAL A 50 -0.78 5.53 2.18
C VAL A 50 -2.05 5.47 3.03
N GLN A 51 -3.07 6.27 2.71
CA GLN A 51 -4.36 6.22 3.40
C GLN A 51 -5.04 4.87 3.22
N ASP A 52 -5.01 4.30 2.02
CA ASP A 52 -5.57 2.97 1.76
C ASP A 52 -4.85 1.90 2.62
N LEU A 53 -3.53 1.98 2.78
CA LEU A 53 -2.78 1.11 3.69
C LEU A 53 -3.17 1.32 5.16
N ASP A 54 -3.41 2.56 5.59
CA ASP A 54 -3.93 2.87 6.94
C ASP A 54 -5.33 2.25 7.15
N THR A 55 -6.20 2.25 6.14
CA THR A 55 -7.51 1.60 6.24
C THR A 55 -7.41 0.09 6.40
N VAL A 56 -6.40 -0.57 5.81
CA VAL A 56 -6.21 -2.01 5.98
C VAL A 56 -5.93 -2.35 7.45
N GLU A 57 -5.06 -1.58 8.10
CA GLU A 57 -4.78 -1.75 9.52
C GLU A 57 -6.02 -1.47 10.38
N ALA A 58 -6.73 -0.37 10.10
CA ALA A 58 -7.87 0.07 10.88
C ALA A 58 -9.11 -0.84 10.74
N LEU A 59 -9.34 -1.42 9.57
CA LEU A 59 -10.55 -2.21 9.27
C LEU A 59 -10.33 -3.71 9.42
N PHE A 60 -9.11 -4.22 9.23
CA PHE A 60 -8.83 -5.65 9.31
C PHE A 60 -7.96 -5.99 10.52
N ILE A 61 -6.75 -5.43 10.62
CA ILE A 61 -5.79 -5.86 11.65
C ILE A 61 -6.30 -5.54 13.06
N LEU A 62 -6.63 -4.27 13.33
CA LEU A 62 -7.07 -3.84 14.64
C LEU A 62 -8.38 -4.49 15.10
N PRO A 63 -9.43 -4.61 14.25
CA PRO A 63 -10.67 -5.23 14.70
C PRO A 63 -10.55 -6.75 14.82
N LEU A 64 -9.70 -7.43 14.04
CA LEU A 64 -9.40 -8.85 14.25
C LEU A 64 -8.74 -9.10 15.63
N LEU A 65 -7.80 -8.23 16.03
CA LEU A 65 -7.15 -8.29 17.35
C LEU A 65 -8.09 -7.98 18.51
N LYS A 66 -9.07 -7.09 18.31
CA LYS A 66 -10.00 -6.63 19.34
C LYS A 66 -11.35 -7.34 19.32
N ALA A 67 -11.56 -8.29 18.41
CA ALA A 67 -12.83 -8.98 18.25
C ALA A 67 -13.24 -9.70 19.54
N ASN A 68 -14.49 -9.49 19.97
CA ASN A 68 -15.10 -10.19 21.08
C ASN A 68 -16.51 -10.64 20.69
N PRO A 69 -16.77 -11.95 20.48
CA PRO A 69 -15.86 -13.08 20.75
C PRO A 69 -14.67 -13.16 19.77
N PRO A 70 -13.53 -13.75 20.21
CA PRO A 70 -12.33 -13.85 19.38
C PRO A 70 -12.59 -14.71 18.13
N VAL A 71 -12.19 -14.22 16.96
CA VAL A 71 -12.36 -14.90 15.66
C VAL A 71 -11.55 -16.20 15.60
N MET A 72 -10.40 -16.23 16.27
CA MET A 72 -9.50 -17.37 16.38
C MET A 72 -8.64 -17.28 17.65
N PRO A 73 -7.97 -18.37 18.08
CA PRO A 73 -7.05 -18.35 19.22
C PRO A 73 -5.91 -17.35 19.00
N ALA A 74 -5.51 -16.61 20.05
CA ALA A 74 -4.52 -15.54 19.96
C ALA A 74 -3.20 -15.96 19.28
N ALA A 75 -2.68 -17.16 19.59
CA ALA A 75 -1.45 -17.68 18.97
C ALA A 75 -1.59 -17.86 17.45
N LYS A 76 -2.76 -18.32 16.97
CA LYS A 76 -3.05 -18.46 15.54
C LYS A 76 -3.32 -17.11 14.87
N LEU A 77 -3.86 -16.15 15.63
CA LEU A 77 -4.16 -14.82 15.15
C LEU A 77 -2.90 -14.04 14.81
N ASP A 78 -1.91 -14.05 15.70
CA ASP A 78 -0.64 -13.36 15.47
C ASP A 78 0.11 -13.95 14.28
N GLU A 79 0.09 -15.28 14.12
CA GLU A 79 0.65 -15.98 12.97
C GLU A 79 -0.11 -15.61 11.68
N PHE A 80 -1.44 -15.67 11.71
CA PHE A 80 -2.27 -15.30 10.56
C PHE A 80 -2.05 -13.85 10.13
N ILE A 81 -1.99 -12.91 11.07
CA ILE A 81 -1.75 -11.49 10.75
C ILE A 81 -0.37 -11.32 10.12
N ARG A 82 0.67 -11.99 10.63
CA ARG A 82 2.01 -11.93 10.05
C ARG A 82 2.07 -12.56 8.66
N GLU A 83 1.38 -13.67 8.45
CA GLU A 83 1.34 -14.36 7.16
C GLU A 83 0.47 -13.65 6.13
N VAL A 84 -0.55 -12.91 6.51
CA VAL A 84 -1.44 -12.21 5.56
C VAL A 84 -1.01 -10.76 5.34
N PHE A 85 -0.59 -10.05 6.39
CA PHE A 85 -0.28 -8.62 6.36
C PHE A 85 1.21 -8.29 6.55
N GLY A 86 2.08 -9.29 6.72
CA GLY A 86 3.44 -9.14 7.25
C GLY A 86 4.22 -7.89 6.85
N ASN A 87 4.47 -7.68 5.56
CA ASN A 87 5.34 -6.59 5.09
C ASN A 87 4.57 -5.30 4.70
N ILE A 88 3.27 -5.23 4.98
CA ILE A 88 2.43 -4.08 4.56
C ILE A 88 2.77 -2.81 5.37
N LEU A 89 3.13 -2.98 6.65
CA LEU A 89 3.44 -1.87 7.55
C LEU A 89 4.77 -1.19 7.19
N ASP A 90 5.76 -1.99 6.79
CA ASP A 90 7.04 -1.49 6.31
C ASP A 90 6.85 -0.73 4.98
N LEU A 91 6.03 -1.28 4.08
CA LEU A 91 5.68 -0.63 2.81
C LEU A 91 5.01 0.73 3.05
N ARG A 92 4.05 0.79 3.98
CA ARG A 92 3.42 2.04 4.41
C ARG A 92 4.44 3.04 4.91
N GLY A 93 5.36 2.61 5.78
CA GLY A 93 6.40 3.47 6.34
C GLY A 93 7.27 4.10 5.25
N CYS A 94 7.67 3.31 4.26
CA CYS A 94 8.49 3.81 3.15
C CYS A 94 7.71 4.83 2.28
N ASN A 95 6.45 4.54 1.96
CA ASN A 95 5.60 5.42 1.15
C ASN A 95 5.24 6.72 1.87
N ARG A 96 4.99 6.67 3.20
CA ARG A 96 4.75 7.87 4.01
C ARG A 96 5.95 8.82 3.98
N ARG A 97 7.18 8.29 4.09
CA ARG A 97 8.42 9.12 3.98
C ARG A 97 8.57 9.78 2.61
N LEU A 98 8.27 9.05 1.53
CA LEU A 98 8.29 9.61 0.18
C LEU A 98 7.29 10.76 0.04
N VAL A 99 6.04 10.55 0.50
CA VAL A 99 4.99 11.59 0.49
C VAL A 99 5.41 12.81 1.29
N GLU A 100 5.94 12.62 2.51
CA GLU A 100 6.45 13.71 3.35
C GLU A 100 7.55 14.51 2.66
N ALA A 101 8.54 13.83 2.05
CA ALA A 101 9.63 14.47 1.33
C ALA A 101 9.13 15.28 0.12
N MET A 102 8.16 14.74 -0.63
CA MET A 102 7.56 15.47 -1.75
C MET A 102 6.73 16.67 -1.29
N TYR A 103 6.01 16.58 -0.17
CA TYR A 103 5.29 17.72 0.41
C TYR A 103 6.23 18.82 0.89
N VAL A 104 7.36 18.47 1.50
CA VAL A 104 8.40 19.44 1.88
C VAL A 104 8.86 20.21 0.63
N ARG A 105 9.22 19.48 -0.43
CA ARG A 105 9.66 20.10 -1.70
C ARG A 105 8.59 20.96 -2.36
N GLN A 106 7.33 20.51 -2.33
CA GLN A 106 6.20 21.27 -2.83
C GLN A 106 6.05 22.60 -2.08
N ARG A 107 6.18 22.60 -0.75
CA ARG A 107 6.12 23.84 0.05
C ARG A 107 7.27 24.79 -0.24
N GLU A 108 8.47 24.27 -0.46
CA GLU A 108 9.67 25.06 -0.73
C GLU A 108 9.69 25.68 -2.14
N GLN A 109 9.17 24.96 -3.14
CA GLN A 109 9.27 25.33 -4.56
C GLN A 109 7.93 25.73 -5.20
N ALA A 110 6.83 25.79 -4.45
CA ALA A 110 5.56 26.22 -5.01
C ALA A 110 5.68 27.63 -5.64
N PRO A 111 5.05 27.87 -6.81
CA PRO A 111 4.09 26.99 -7.50
C PRO A 111 4.73 26.02 -8.53
N ILE A 112 6.01 26.17 -8.87
CA ILE A 112 6.69 25.41 -9.93
C ILE A 112 7.83 24.59 -9.31
N ILE A 113 7.64 23.27 -9.28
CA ILE A 113 8.66 22.34 -8.79
C ILE A 113 9.68 22.09 -9.91
N GLU A 114 10.95 22.38 -9.65
CA GLU A 114 12.02 22.30 -10.65
C GLU A 114 12.61 20.89 -10.77
N ARG A 115 12.91 20.25 -9.63
CA ARG A 115 13.55 18.93 -9.59
C ARG A 115 13.07 18.13 -8.39
N THR A 116 12.74 16.85 -8.61
CA THR A 116 12.37 15.88 -7.56
C THR A 116 13.18 14.58 -7.62
N GLY A 117 14.12 14.47 -8.57
CA GLY A 117 14.85 13.21 -8.82
C GLY A 117 15.64 12.70 -7.61
N ASP A 118 16.15 13.61 -6.78
CA ASP A 118 16.84 13.28 -5.53
C ASP A 118 15.92 12.55 -4.53
N ILE A 119 14.67 12.99 -4.40
CA ILE A 119 13.66 12.38 -3.53
C ILE A 119 13.34 10.96 -4.01
N PHE A 120 13.17 10.77 -5.32
CA PHE A 120 12.87 9.45 -5.89
C PHE A 120 14.05 8.49 -5.80
N ILE A 121 15.29 8.97 -5.97
CA ILE A 121 16.49 8.14 -5.80
C ILE A 121 16.61 7.65 -4.36
N ASP A 122 16.40 8.53 -3.38
CA ASP A 122 16.44 8.16 -1.96
C ASP A 122 15.35 7.13 -1.61
N ALA A 123 14.12 7.37 -2.08
CA ALA A 123 13.02 6.43 -1.90
C ALA A 123 13.29 5.07 -2.56
N ALA A 124 13.90 5.06 -3.76
CA ALA A 124 14.24 3.83 -4.48
C ALA A 124 15.19 2.91 -3.71
N VAL A 125 16.11 3.47 -2.91
CA VAL A 125 17.00 2.68 -2.05
C VAL A 125 16.20 1.85 -1.05
N THR A 126 15.20 2.47 -0.43
CA THR A 126 14.34 1.81 0.57
C THR A 126 13.37 0.84 -0.10
N PHE A 127 12.75 1.25 -1.22
CA PHE A 127 11.79 0.43 -1.95
C PHE A 127 12.41 -0.85 -2.50
N ARG A 128 13.67 -0.81 -2.94
CA ARG A 128 14.39 -2.00 -3.41
C ARG A 128 14.50 -3.11 -2.36
N LEU A 129 14.41 -2.78 -1.08
CA LEU A 129 14.45 -3.76 0.02
C LEU A 129 13.04 -4.26 0.39
N ALA A 130 12.06 -3.36 0.44
CA ALA A 130 10.71 -3.69 0.90
C ALA A 130 9.85 -4.37 -0.18
N TYR A 131 9.86 -3.88 -1.43
CA TYR A 131 8.95 -4.34 -2.47
C TYR A 131 9.18 -5.80 -2.90
N PRO A 132 10.43 -6.29 -3.11
CA PRO A 132 10.63 -7.69 -3.51
C PRO A 132 10.09 -8.68 -2.48
N THR A 133 10.28 -8.39 -1.18
CA THR A 133 9.71 -9.20 -0.10
C THR A 133 8.19 -9.18 -0.13
N TYR A 134 7.59 -7.99 -0.32
CA TYR A 134 6.13 -7.86 -0.41
C TYR A 134 5.55 -8.64 -1.60
N VAL A 135 6.11 -8.46 -2.80
CA VAL A 135 5.65 -9.13 -4.02
C VAL A 135 5.84 -10.64 -3.93
N GLY A 136 6.97 -11.10 -3.38
CA GLY A 136 7.22 -12.53 -3.18
C GLY A 136 6.29 -13.18 -2.16
N HIS A 137 5.83 -12.42 -1.17
CA HIS A 137 4.93 -12.90 -0.12
C HIS A 137 3.45 -12.89 -0.52
N LEU A 138 3.07 -12.05 -1.51
CA LEU A 138 1.67 -11.86 -1.91
C LEU A 138 0.91 -13.17 -2.26
N PRO A 139 1.46 -14.11 -3.07
CA PRO A 139 0.74 -15.34 -3.40
C PRO A 139 0.50 -16.24 -2.17
N LEU A 140 1.42 -16.22 -1.21
CA LEU A 140 1.30 -16.98 0.03
C LEU A 140 0.22 -16.37 0.93
N ALA A 141 0.22 -15.05 1.07
CA ALA A 141 -0.79 -14.31 1.82
C ALA A 141 -2.21 -14.55 1.26
N GLU A 142 -2.38 -14.49 -0.06
CA GLU A 142 -3.66 -14.74 -0.73
C GLU A 142 -4.16 -16.17 -0.49
N LYS A 143 -3.27 -17.16 -0.65
CA LYS A 143 -3.60 -18.56 -0.37
C LYS A 143 -3.98 -18.77 1.08
N ARG A 144 -3.23 -18.19 2.01
CA ARG A 144 -3.46 -18.32 3.46
C ARG A 144 -4.81 -17.71 3.86
N LEU A 145 -5.12 -16.52 3.34
CA LEU A 145 -6.40 -15.85 3.55
C LEU A 145 -7.56 -16.69 3.00
N LYS A 146 -7.43 -17.20 1.76
CA LYS A 146 -8.46 -18.02 1.13
C LYS A 146 -8.75 -19.29 1.95
N ASN A 147 -7.71 -19.99 2.36
CA ASN A 147 -7.84 -21.20 3.18
C ASN A 147 -8.53 -20.91 4.52
N GLU A 148 -8.21 -19.78 5.16
CA GLU A 148 -8.83 -19.40 6.43
C GLU A 148 -10.31 -19.02 6.25
N ILE A 149 -10.67 -18.34 5.16
CA ILE A 149 -12.08 -18.01 4.85
C ILE A 149 -12.91 -19.27 4.59
N GLU A 150 -12.32 -20.29 3.97
CA GLU A 150 -12.98 -21.58 3.73
C GLU A 150 -13.12 -22.41 5.01
N SER A 151 -12.14 -22.34 5.91
CA SER A 151 -12.12 -23.14 7.14
C SER A 151 -12.82 -22.48 8.33
N ASN A 152 -12.89 -21.15 8.40
CA ASN A 152 -13.33 -20.42 9.59
C ASN A 152 -14.57 -19.55 9.30
N ALA A 153 -15.73 -20.04 9.74
CA ALA A 153 -17.00 -19.33 9.58
C ALA A 153 -17.03 -17.98 10.32
N ASN A 154 -16.30 -17.82 11.43
CA ASN A 154 -16.25 -16.55 12.17
C ASN A 154 -15.52 -15.48 11.37
N LEU A 155 -14.41 -15.84 10.71
CA LEU A 155 -13.70 -14.91 9.85
C LEU A 155 -14.56 -14.51 8.65
N ARG A 156 -15.30 -15.45 8.08
CA ARG A 156 -16.22 -15.16 6.97
C ARG A 156 -17.32 -14.18 7.37
N LEU A 157 -17.96 -14.40 8.52
CA LEU A 157 -18.96 -13.49 9.08
C LEU A 157 -18.36 -12.11 9.35
N PHE A 158 -17.14 -12.05 9.88
CA PHE A 158 -16.43 -10.80 10.11
C PHE A 158 -16.17 -9.99 8.83
N LEU A 159 -15.89 -10.67 7.70
CA LEU A 159 -15.64 -10.03 6.40
C LEU A 159 -16.91 -9.62 5.63
N GLU A 160 -18.09 -10.11 6.04
CA GLU A 160 -19.37 -9.79 5.41
C GLU A 160 -20.02 -8.49 5.94
N VAL A 161 -19.51 -7.95 7.06
CA VAL A 161 -19.93 -6.68 7.68
C VAL A 161 -19.35 -5.48 6.91
#